data_AF-A0A497QV49-F1
#
_entry.id   AF-A0A497QV49-F1
#
_cell.length_a   1.000
_cell.length_b   1.000
_cell.length_c   1.000
_cell.angle_alpha   90.00
_cell.angle_beta   90.00
_cell.angle_gamma   90.00
#
_symmetry.space_group_name_H-M   'P 1'
#
loop_
_entity.id
_entity.type
_entity.pdbx_description
1 polymer ?
#
loop_
_entity_poly.entity_id
_entity_poly.type
_entity_poly.pdbx_seq_one_letter_code
_entity_poly.pdbx_strand_id
1 'polypeptide(L)'
;MDDFVIVGAGPAGIFCALELVKQGVTNITLIDRGKEVTKRYCPRREQNIECVACKTCDITSGFGGAGAWSDGKITKDVTGTVGGWMSDFISMKELSELIEYVDQTILSFSNGGDR
;
A
#
# COMPACT_ATOMS: atom_id res chain seq x y z
N MET A 1 17.11 12.59 -15.50
CA MET A 1 15.68 12.62 -15.85
C MET A 1 15.12 11.30 -15.39
N ASP A 2 14.07 11.31 -14.57
CA ASP A 2 13.43 10.08 -14.06
C ASP A 2 12.87 9.23 -15.19
N ASP A 3 13.05 7.92 -15.12
CA ASP A 3 12.45 6.98 -16.09
C ASP A 3 10.99 6.74 -15.74
N PHE A 4 10.67 6.73 -14.43
CA PHE A 4 9.33 6.54 -13.91
C PHE A 4 9.05 7.45 -12.72
N VAL A 5 7.83 8.01 -12.69
CA VAL A 5 7.29 8.78 -11.57
C VAL A 5 6.03 8.08 -11.07
N ILE A 6 6.03 7.65 -9.82
CA ILE A 6 4.91 6.97 -9.16
C ILE A 6 4.27 7.94 -8.17
N VAL A 7 2.97 8.18 -8.32
CA VAL A 7 2.20 9.08 -7.46
C VAL A 7 1.35 8.26 -6.48
N GLY A 8 1.67 8.39 -5.20
CA GLY A 8 1.08 7.66 -4.08
C GLY A 8 2.04 6.62 -3.51
N ALA A 9 2.52 6.85 -2.28
CA ALA A 9 3.44 5.95 -1.58
C ALA A 9 2.69 4.97 -0.64
N GLY A 10 1.50 4.53 -1.04
CA GLY A 10 0.80 3.42 -0.41
C GLY A 10 1.34 2.05 -0.86
N PRO A 11 0.75 0.94 -0.40
CA PRO A 11 1.19 -0.41 -0.77
C PRO A 11 1.29 -0.60 -2.29
N ALA A 12 0.28 -0.17 -3.05
CA ALA A 12 0.29 -0.29 -4.51
C ALA A 12 1.49 0.41 -5.16
N GLY A 13 1.81 1.64 -4.75
CA GLY A 13 2.94 2.39 -5.29
C GLY A 13 4.30 1.84 -4.85
N ILE A 14 4.40 1.40 -3.59
CA ILE A 14 5.62 0.77 -3.06
C ILE A 14 5.91 -0.54 -3.80
N PHE A 15 4.93 -1.42 -3.98
CA PHE A 15 5.10 -2.67 -4.70
C PHE A 15 5.30 -2.45 -6.21
N CYS A 16 4.69 -1.42 -6.80
CA CYS A 16 5.00 -1.01 -8.18
C CYS A 16 6.48 -0.63 -8.34
N ALA A 17 7.00 0.21 -7.44
CA ALA A 17 8.42 0.59 -7.44
C ALA A 17 9.33 -0.64 -7.25
N LEU A 18 8.96 -1.55 -6.34
CA LEU A 18 9.70 -2.80 -6.11
C LEU A 18 9.79 -3.66 -7.38
N GLU A 19 8.67 -3.85 -8.09
CA GLU A 19 8.65 -4.64 -9.32
C GLU A 19 9.49 -3.99 -10.43
N LEU A 20 9.46 -2.66 -10.56
CA LEU A 20 10.33 -1.94 -11.50
C LEU A 20 11.82 -2.13 -11.16
N VAL A 21 12.18 -2.06 -9.87
CA VAL A 21 13.56 -2.31 -9.42
C VAL A 21 14.01 -3.73 -9.76
N LYS A 22 13.15 -4.74 -9.56
CA LYS A 22 13.45 -6.13 -9.94
C LYS A 22 13.68 -6.29 -11.45
N GLN A 23 13.08 -5.44 -12.27
CA GLN A 23 13.29 -5.41 -13.72
C GLN A 23 14.55 -4.61 -14.13
N GLY A 24 15.34 -4.11 -13.17
CA GLY A 24 16.58 -3.37 -13.42
C GLY A 24 16.39 -1.87 -13.61
N VAL A 25 15.21 -1.33 -13.33
CA VAL A 25 14.99 0.12 -13.34
C VAL A 25 15.65 0.73 -12.10
N THR A 26 16.51 1.71 -12.31
CA THR A 26 17.31 2.32 -11.23
C THR A 26 16.90 3.75 -10.89
N ASN A 27 16.14 4.42 -11.76
CA ASN A 27 15.75 5.81 -11.60
C ASN A 27 14.22 5.98 -11.48
N ILE A 28 13.72 5.82 -10.25
CA ILE A 28 12.29 5.87 -9.94
C ILE A 28 12.07 6.95 -8.88
N THR A 29 11.15 7.87 -9.17
CA THR A 29 10.68 8.85 -8.19
C THR A 29 9.32 8.41 -7.65
N LEU A 30 9.25 8.11 -6.34
CA LEU A 30 8.01 7.81 -5.63
C LEU A 30 7.62 9.02 -4.77
N ILE A 31 6.44 9.58 -5.02
CA ILE A 31 5.95 10.78 -4.32
C ILE A 31 4.62 10.53 -3.62
N ASP A 32 4.41 11.18 -2.48
CA ASP A 32 3.14 11.20 -1.76
C ASP A 32 2.87 12.61 -1.23
N ARG A 33 1.60 12.94 -1.05
CA ARG A 33 1.18 14.24 -0.49
C ARG A 33 1.39 14.31 1.03
N GLY A 34 1.49 13.16 1.70
CA GLY A 34 1.75 13.07 3.14
C GLY A 34 3.24 13.06 3.48
N LYS A 35 3.54 12.54 4.68
CA LYS A 35 4.89 12.55 5.27
C LYS A 35 5.49 11.14 5.31
N GLU A 36 6.79 11.07 5.61
CA GLU A 36 7.46 9.84 6.05
C GLU A 36 6.74 9.24 7.26
N VAL A 37 6.70 7.90 7.36
CA VAL A 37 5.91 7.17 8.38
C VAL A 37 6.19 7.63 9.81
N THR A 38 7.46 7.93 10.15
CA THR A 38 7.89 8.37 11.49
C THR A 38 7.47 9.79 11.85
N LYS A 39 7.11 10.60 10.85
CA LYS A 39 6.70 12.02 11.00
C LYS A 39 5.19 12.22 10.89
N ARG A 40 4.43 11.15 10.65
CA ARG A 40 2.96 11.23 10.55
C ARG A 40 2.38 11.30 11.98
N TYR A 41 1.43 12.21 12.20
CA TYR A 41 0.81 12.45 13.51
C TYR A 41 -0.68 12.75 13.38
N CYS A 42 -1.52 12.05 14.14
CA CYS A 42 -2.97 12.26 14.14
C CYS A 42 -3.44 12.80 15.50
N PRO A 43 -3.86 14.08 15.61
CA PRO A 43 -4.32 14.66 16.88
C PRO A 43 -5.41 13.84 17.56
N ARG A 44 -6.37 13.30 16.78
CA ARG A 44 -7.43 12.42 17.28
C ARG A 44 -6.88 11.20 18.03
N ARG A 45 -5.84 10.56 17.49
CA ARG A 45 -5.24 9.35 18.07
C ARG A 45 -4.38 9.67 19.29
N GLU A 46 -3.60 10.74 19.20
CA GLU A 46 -2.57 11.06 20.18
C GLU A 46 -3.12 11.86 21.37
N GLN A 47 -4.21 12.62 21.17
CA GLN A 47 -4.84 13.46 22.20
C GLN A 47 -6.24 12.98 22.60
N ASN A 48 -6.73 11.89 22.00
CA ASN A 48 -8.06 11.32 22.22
C ASN A 48 -9.20 12.35 22.05
N ILE A 49 -9.11 13.15 20.98
CA ILE A 49 -10.10 14.17 20.61
C ILE A 49 -10.87 13.76 19.35
N GLU A 50 -11.92 14.52 19.02
CA GLU A 50 -12.63 14.36 17.76
C GLU A 50 -11.74 14.61 16.53
N CYS A 51 -12.14 14.01 15.39
CA CYS A 51 -11.41 14.20 14.14
C CYS A 51 -11.43 15.67 13.71
N VAL A 52 -10.26 16.29 13.59
CA VAL A 52 -10.11 17.71 13.22
C VAL A 52 -10.13 17.97 11.71
N ALA A 53 -10.45 16.97 10.89
CA ALA A 53 -10.55 17.07 9.43
C ALA A 53 -9.34 17.78 8.77
N CYS A 54 -8.12 17.30 9.06
CA CYS A 54 -6.88 17.86 8.52
C CYS A 54 -6.92 18.02 6.99
N LYS A 55 -6.32 19.10 6.46
CA LYS A 55 -6.19 19.35 5.01
C LYS A 55 -5.51 18.20 4.26
N THR A 56 -4.49 17.59 4.89
CA THR A 56 -3.89 16.32 4.49
C THR A 56 -3.99 15.42 5.72
N CYS A 57 -4.72 14.31 5.62
CA CYS A 57 -4.90 13.41 6.73
C CYS A 57 -3.66 12.53 6.87
N ASP A 58 -2.91 12.73 7.96
CA ASP A 58 -1.74 11.90 8.22
C ASP A 58 -2.16 10.42 8.34
N ILE A 59 -3.38 10.05 8.76
CA ILE A 59 -3.81 8.63 8.82
C ILE A 59 -3.86 7.94 7.46
N THR A 60 -4.22 8.64 6.40
CA THR A 60 -4.43 8.05 5.07
C THR A 60 -3.37 8.42 4.05
N SER A 61 -2.61 9.49 4.31
CA SER A 61 -1.61 10.05 3.38
C SER A 61 -0.20 9.96 3.96
N GLY A 62 0.79 9.70 3.11
CA GLY A 62 2.19 9.54 3.46
C GLY A 62 2.73 8.17 3.09
N PHE A 63 4.00 7.93 3.41
CA PHE A 63 4.63 6.64 3.15
C PHE A 63 3.88 5.51 3.89
N GLY A 64 3.57 4.44 3.17
CA GLY A 64 2.71 3.33 3.60
C GLY A 64 1.20 3.60 3.47
N GLY A 65 0.79 4.81 3.06
CA GLY A 65 -0.61 5.19 2.83
C GLY A 65 -1.51 4.90 4.04
N ALA A 66 -2.78 4.55 3.78
CA ALA A 66 -3.71 4.13 4.83
C ALA A 66 -3.33 2.79 5.49
N GLY A 67 -2.51 1.96 4.80
CA GLY A 67 -2.09 0.65 5.30
C GLY A 67 -1.19 0.74 6.55
N ALA A 68 -0.37 1.78 6.66
CA ALA A 68 0.61 1.94 7.75
C ALA A 68 0.00 2.00 9.17
N TRP A 69 -1.26 2.40 9.29
CA TRP A 69 -1.99 2.42 10.56
C TRP A 69 -3.29 1.60 10.52
N SER A 70 -3.29 0.60 9.65
CA SER A 70 -4.28 -0.48 9.65
C SER A 70 -3.77 -1.64 10.51
N ASP A 71 -4.64 -2.62 10.79
CA ASP A 71 -4.28 -3.89 11.42
C ASP A 71 -3.51 -4.83 10.46
N GLY A 72 -3.18 -4.37 9.24
CA GLY A 72 -2.39 -5.12 8.26
C GLY A 72 -3.06 -6.39 7.73
N LYS A 73 -4.38 -6.54 7.89
CA LYS A 73 -5.13 -7.69 7.41
C LYS A 73 -5.18 -7.69 5.87
N ILE A 74 -4.85 -8.83 5.28
CA ILE A 74 -4.95 -9.05 3.84
C ILE A 74 -6.17 -9.93 3.56
N THR A 75 -7.09 -9.41 2.74
CA THR A 75 -8.27 -10.15 2.31
C THR A 75 -7.95 -10.96 1.06
N LYS A 76 -8.06 -12.29 1.17
CA LYS A 76 -7.86 -13.24 0.06
C LYS A 76 -9.18 -13.73 -0.50
N ASP A 77 -10.03 -12.81 -0.96
CA ASP A 77 -11.28 -13.23 -1.57
C ASP A 77 -11.09 -13.54 -3.05
N VAL A 78 -10.96 -14.83 -3.36
CA VAL A 78 -10.86 -15.32 -4.74
C VAL A 78 -12.20 -15.29 -5.47
N THR A 79 -13.32 -15.05 -4.79
CA THR A 79 -14.66 -15.01 -5.39
C THR A 79 -15.01 -13.64 -5.99
N GLY A 80 -14.18 -12.62 -5.74
CA GLY A 80 -14.41 -11.26 -6.23
C GLY A 80 -15.54 -10.51 -5.52
N THR A 81 -16.11 -11.07 -4.45
CA THR A 81 -17.20 -10.44 -3.69
C THR A 81 -16.72 -9.32 -2.76
N VAL A 82 -15.47 -9.41 -2.32
CA VAL A 82 -14.79 -8.47 -1.42
C VAL A 82 -13.56 -7.91 -2.11
N GLY A 83 -13.41 -6.58 -2.12
CA GLY A 83 -12.23 -5.92 -2.67
C GLY A 83 -12.41 -5.30 -4.05
N GLY A 84 -13.61 -5.35 -4.64
CA GLY A 84 -13.95 -4.60 -5.85
C GLY A 84 -14.53 -5.48 -6.96
N TRP A 85 -14.22 -5.13 -8.21
CA TRP A 85 -14.83 -5.72 -9.41
C TRP A 85 -13.79 -6.39 -10.33
N MET A 86 -12.68 -6.88 -9.76
CA MET A 86 -11.58 -7.39 -10.59
C MET A 86 -12.00 -8.64 -11.39
N SER A 87 -12.93 -9.43 -10.86
CA SER A 87 -13.58 -10.56 -11.57
C SER A 87 -14.33 -10.15 -12.83
N ASP A 88 -14.67 -8.87 -13.01
CA ASP A 88 -15.36 -8.37 -14.19
C ASP A 88 -14.38 -8.13 -15.36
N PHE A 89 -13.08 -8.06 -15.08
CA PHE A 89 -12.03 -7.72 -16.05
C PHE A 89 -11.09 -8.90 -16.37
N ILE A 90 -10.92 -9.85 -15.45
CA ILE A 90 -10.05 -11.01 -15.60
C ILE A 90 -10.75 -12.29 -15.17
N SER A 91 -10.24 -13.44 -15.61
CA SER A 91 -10.82 -14.72 -15.20
C SER A 91 -10.60 -15.00 -13.70
N MET A 92 -11.48 -15.79 -13.11
CA MET A 92 -11.37 -16.22 -11.70
C MET A 92 -10.04 -16.93 -11.41
N LYS A 93 -9.51 -17.64 -12.41
CA LYS A 93 -8.20 -18.30 -12.32
C LYS A 93 -7.08 -17.27 -12.20
N GLU A 94 -7.01 -16.31 -13.11
CA GLU A 94 -6.00 -15.23 -13.08
C GLU A 94 -6.11 -14.40 -11.79
N LEU A 95 -7.34 -14.10 -11.35
CA LEU A 95 -7.58 -13.40 -10.09
C LEU A 95 -6.99 -14.18 -8.90
N SER A 96 -7.25 -15.48 -8.83
CA SER A 96 -6.70 -16.33 -7.76
C SER A 96 -5.18 -16.41 -7.80
N GLU A 97 -4.58 -16.50 -9.00
CA GLU A 97 -3.13 -16.53 -9.17
C GLU A 97 -2.48 -15.21 -8.74
N LEU A 98 -3.10 -14.07 -9.06
CA LEU A 98 -2.64 -12.74 -8.62
C LEU A 98 -2.76 -12.56 -7.11
N ILE A 99 -3.87 -12.99 -6.50
CA ILE A 99 -4.05 -12.93 -5.04
C ILE A 99 -2.96 -13.75 -4.33
N GLU A 100 -2.68 -14.95 -4.80
CA GLU A 100 -1.63 -15.81 -4.24
C GLU A 100 -0.25 -15.18 -4.41
N TYR A 101 0.05 -14.62 -5.59
CA TYR A 101 1.30 -13.92 -5.84
C TYR A 101 1.51 -12.73 -4.88
N VAL A 102 0.48 -11.90 -4.68
CA VAL A 102 0.53 -10.78 -3.75
C VAL A 102 0.76 -11.26 -2.32
N ASP A 103 0.06 -12.31 -1.89
CA ASP A 103 0.24 -12.86 -0.56
C ASP A 103 1.65 -13.38 -0.31
N GLN A 104 2.18 -14.21 -1.21
CA GLN A 104 3.54 -14.73 -1.11
C GLN A 104 4.57 -13.60 -1.11
N THR A 105 4.34 -12.56 -1.92
CA THR A 105 5.19 -11.38 -1.95
C THR A 105 5.18 -10.68 -0.59
N ILE A 106 4.02 -10.45 0.02
CA ILE A 106 3.92 -9.83 1.35
C ILE A 106 4.60 -10.71 2.42
N LEU A 107 4.35 -12.03 2.39
CA LEU A 107 4.95 -12.99 3.34
C LEU A 107 6.48 -13.04 3.24
N SER A 108 7.04 -12.81 2.05
CA SER A 108 8.49 -12.76 1.85
C SER A 108 9.16 -11.64 2.66
N PHE A 109 8.42 -10.57 2.98
CA PHE A 109 8.90 -9.48 3.82
C PHE A 109 8.58 -9.67 5.31
N SER A 110 7.70 -10.62 5.69
CA SER A 110 7.34 -10.86 7.10
C SER A 110 8.29 -11.82 7.83
N ASN A 111 9.14 -12.56 7.12
CA ASN A 111 10.09 -13.51 7.72
C ASN A 111 11.39 -12.87 8.25
N GLY A 112 11.54 -11.55 8.13
CA GLY A 112 12.55 -10.77 8.85
C GLY A 112 11.90 -10.10 10.05
N GLY A 113 12.18 -10.63 11.25
CA GLY A 113 11.53 -10.25 12.51
C GLY A 113 11.55 -8.75 12.80
N ASP A 114 10.41 -8.26 13.28
CA ASP A 114 10.25 -7.55 14.56
C ASP A 114 8.78 -7.11 14.67
N ARG A 115 8.00 -7.92 15.40
CA ARG A 115 6.83 -7.48 16.16
C ARG A 115 7.19 -7.58 17.63
#